data_AF-A0A3S4GQB1-F1
#
_entry.id   AF-A0A3S4GQB1-F1
#
_cell.length_a   1.000
_cell.length_b   1.000
_cell.length_c   1.000
_cell.angle_alpha   90.00
_cell.angle_beta   90.00
_cell.angle_gamma   90.00
#
_symmetry.space_group_name_H-M   'P 1'
#
loop_
_entity.id
_entity.type
_entity.pdbx_description
1 polymer ?
#
loop_
_entity_poly.entity_id
_entity_poly.type
_entity_poly.pdbx_seq_one_letter_code
_entity_poly.pdbx_strand_id
1 'polypeptide(L)'
;MKRVDLRKPNDAILAPLLEAGVTLLPNTSGAKTAEEAIFAAQLAREALGTHWLKLEIHPDARWLLPDPIETLKAAGELVKQGSWCCPTAAQTRYCVNGWKKLAARQ
;
A
#
# COMPACT_ATOMS: atom_id res chain seq x y z
N MET A 1 -11.84 -10.09 1.40
CA MET A 1 -10.37 -9.92 1.39
C MET A 1 -9.78 -10.91 2.39
N LYS A 2 -8.87 -11.79 1.98
CA LYS A 2 -8.28 -12.82 2.85
C LYS A 2 -6.90 -12.35 3.30
N ARG A 3 -6.65 -12.32 4.62
CA ARG A 3 -5.34 -11.99 5.19
C ARG A 3 -4.43 -13.21 5.07
N VAL A 4 -3.26 -13.01 4.48
CA VAL A 4 -2.20 -14.03 4.39
C VAL A 4 -1.44 -14.01 5.73
N ASP A 5 -1.45 -15.14 6.43
CA ASP A 5 -0.72 -15.41 7.65
C ASP A 5 0.58 -16.15 7.33
N LEU A 6 1.69 -15.41 7.35
CA LEU A 6 3.04 -15.90 7.05
C LEU A 6 3.52 -17.02 8.01
N ARG A 7 2.81 -17.30 9.11
CA ARG A 7 3.19 -18.28 10.14
C ARG A 7 2.40 -19.59 10.10
N LYS A 8 1.38 -19.71 9.25
CA LYS A 8 0.62 -20.96 9.09
C LYS A 8 1.02 -21.67 7.79
N PRO A 9 1.40 -22.97 7.83
CA PRO A 9 1.78 -23.74 6.65
C PRO A 9 0.60 -24.08 5.71
N ASN A 10 -0.56 -23.43 5.86
CA ASN A 10 -1.75 -23.65 5.04
C ASN A 10 -2.08 -22.48 4.10
N ASP A 11 -1.18 -21.51 3.92
CA ASP A 11 -1.39 -20.41 2.98
C ASP A 11 -0.93 -20.78 1.56
N ALA A 12 -1.78 -21.60 0.92
CA ALA A 12 -1.67 -22.06 -0.46
C ALA A 12 -1.85 -20.96 -1.52
N ILE A 13 -1.64 -19.68 -1.19
CA ILE A 13 -1.88 -18.55 -2.09
C ILE A 13 -0.58 -17.82 -2.39
N LEU A 14 0.28 -17.57 -1.40
CA LEU A 14 1.47 -16.76 -1.62
C LEU A 14 2.50 -17.45 -2.52
N ALA A 15 2.84 -18.71 -2.23
CA ALA A 15 3.79 -19.49 -3.03
C ALA A 15 3.34 -19.64 -4.50
N PRO A 16 2.09 -20.07 -4.79
CA PRO A 16 1.63 -20.17 -6.18
C PRO A 16 1.56 -18.83 -6.92
N LEU A 17 1.25 -17.73 -6.22
CA LEU A 17 1.25 -16.39 -6.84
C LEU A 17 2.67 -15.94 -7.19
N LEU A 18 3.65 -16.20 -6.32
CA LEU A 18 5.05 -15.92 -6.61
C LEU A 18 5.56 -16.77 -7.78
N GLU A 19 5.21 -18.06 -7.83
CA GLU A 19 5.54 -18.96 -8.94
C GLU A 19 4.87 -18.54 -10.26
N ALA A 20 3.65 -17.99 -10.21
CA ALA A 20 2.95 -17.44 -11.36
C ALA A 20 3.55 -16.11 -11.87
N GLY A 21 4.57 -15.57 -11.20
CA GLY A 21 5.22 -14.32 -11.58
C GLY A 21 4.35 -13.08 -11.41
N VAL A 22 3.34 -13.12 -10.54
CA VAL A 22 2.49 -11.94 -10.29
C VAL A 22 3.16 -10.96 -9.35
N THR A 23 3.07 -9.67 -9.67
CA THR A 23 3.55 -8.60 -8.78
C THR A 23 2.55 -8.36 -7.66
N LEU A 24 2.98 -8.56 -6.41
CA LEU A 24 2.16 -8.29 -5.23
C LEU A 24 2.07 -6.79 -4.96
N LEU A 25 0.86 -6.30 -4.69
CA LEU A 25 0.60 -4.92 -4.27
C LEU A 25 0.15 -4.90 -2.80
N PRO A 26 1.07 -4.65 -1.86
CA PRO A 26 0.72 -4.56 -0.44
C PRO A 26 -0.18 -3.35 -0.19
N ASN A 27 -1.06 -3.45 0.80
CA ASN A 27 -1.93 -2.35 1.18
C ASN A 27 -1.91 -2.10 2.70
N THR A 28 -2.25 -0.88 3.10
CA THR A 28 -2.23 -0.45 4.53
C THR A 28 -3.59 -0.60 5.21
N SER A 29 -4.46 -1.50 4.72
CA SER A 29 -5.81 -1.66 5.24
C SER A 29 -5.83 -1.92 6.74
N GLY A 30 -6.57 -1.10 7.47
CA GLY A 30 -6.64 -1.17 8.93
C GLY A 30 -5.81 -0.11 9.65
N ALA A 31 -4.96 0.63 8.93
CA ALA A 31 -4.38 1.87 9.44
C ALA A 31 -5.47 2.92 9.65
N LYS A 32 -5.47 3.53 10.82
CA LYS A 32 -6.36 4.64 11.21
C LYS A 32 -5.66 5.99 11.11
N THR A 33 -4.34 6.00 11.19
CA THR A 33 -3.50 7.21 11.14
C THR A 33 -2.44 7.10 10.05
N ALA A 34 -1.87 8.25 9.66
CA ALA A 34 -0.76 8.30 8.72
C ALA A 34 0.47 7.51 9.22
N GLU A 35 0.77 7.57 10.51
CA GLU A 35 1.90 6.90 11.14
C GLU A 35 1.78 5.37 11.02
N GLU A 36 0.61 4.82 11.32
CA GLU A 36 0.33 3.39 11.17
C GLU A 36 0.46 2.95 9.71
N ALA A 37 -0.01 3.77 8.76
CA ALA A 37 0.09 3.48 7.34
C ALA A 37 1.55 3.50 6.84
N ILE A 38 2.35 4.47 7.29
CA ILE A 38 3.77 4.57 6.96
C ILE A 38 4.52 3.37 7.53
N PHE A 39 4.24 2.99 8.78
CA PHE A 39 4.87 1.83 9.40
C PHE A 39 4.53 0.53 8.65
N ALA A 40 3.27 0.33 8.29
CA ALA A 40 2.83 -0.82 7.49
C ALA A 40 3.51 -0.84 6.10
N ALA A 41 3.71 0.33 5.49
CA ALA A 41 4.41 0.44 4.22
C ALA A 41 5.90 0.04 4.32
N GLN A 42 6.57 0.47 5.38
CA GLN A 42 7.97 0.11 5.63
C GLN A 42 8.12 -1.40 5.84
N LEU A 43 7.23 -1.99 6.64
CA LEU A 43 7.21 -3.43 6.85
C LEU A 43 6.95 -4.19 5.54
N ALA A 44 6.02 -3.71 4.71
CA ALA A 44 5.73 -4.32 3.41
C ALA A 44 6.92 -4.23 2.45
N ARG A 45 7.65 -3.11 2.47
CA ARG A 45 8.87 -2.93 1.67
C ARG A 45 9.97 -3.92 2.08
N GLU A 46 10.18 -4.12 3.38
CA GLU A 46 11.16 -5.08 3.89
C GLU A 46 10.74 -6.53 3.64
N ALA A 47 9.45 -6.84 3.77
CA ALA A 47 8.95 -8.20 3.61
C ALA A 47 8.83 -8.66 2.15
N LEU A 48 8.45 -7.75 1.23
CA LEU A 48 8.15 -8.09 -0.17
C LEU A 48 9.14 -7.48 -1.17
N GLY A 49 10.09 -6.66 -0.72
CA GLY A 49 11.08 -6.01 -1.59
C GLY A 49 10.46 -5.06 -2.63
N THR A 50 9.24 -4.58 -2.38
CA THR A 50 8.49 -3.73 -3.32
C THR A 50 8.38 -2.32 -2.81
N HIS A 51 8.51 -1.38 -3.74
CA HIS A 51 8.24 0.04 -3.50
C HIS A 51 6.78 0.40 -3.79
N TRP A 52 6.00 -0.52 -4.36
CA TRP A 52 4.59 -0.31 -4.66
C TRP A 52 3.74 -0.53 -3.42
N LEU A 53 2.83 0.39 -3.14
CA LEU A 53 1.93 0.31 -2.01
C LEU A 53 0.55 0.81 -2.42
N LYS A 54 -0.51 0.19 -1.92
CA LYS A 54 -1.86 0.74 -1.97
C LYS A 54 -2.16 1.41 -0.63
N LEU A 55 -2.13 2.74 -0.62
CA LEU A 55 -2.32 3.52 0.59
C LEU A 55 -3.82 3.63 0.90
N GLU A 56 -4.20 3.11 2.05
CA GLU A 56 -5.55 3.09 2.60
C GLU A 56 -5.49 3.49 4.08
N ILE A 57 -6.21 4.55 4.45
CA ILE A 57 -6.34 5.00 5.84
C ILE A 57 -7.82 5.17 6.15
N HIS A 58 -8.34 4.34 7.06
CA HIS A 58 -9.75 4.30 7.43
C HIS A 58 -9.87 4.45 8.95
N PRO A 59 -10.15 5.66 9.47
CA PRO A 59 -10.28 5.86 10.92
C PRO A 59 -11.48 5.10 11.50
N ASP A 60 -12.58 5.00 10.73
CA ASP A 60 -13.74 4.17 11.07
C ASP A 60 -13.79 2.89 10.21
N ALA A 61 -13.60 1.74 10.86
CA ALA A 61 -13.65 0.42 10.24
C ALA A 61 -15.06 0.00 9.81
N ARG A 62 -16.12 0.67 10.29
CA ARG A 62 -17.52 0.37 9.95
C ARG A 62 -17.87 0.85 8.54
N TRP A 63 -17.42 2.05 8.19
CA TRP A 63 -17.79 2.70 6.93
C TRP A 63 -16.68 2.65 5.88
N LEU A 64 -15.44 2.35 6.28
CA LEU A 64 -14.27 2.25 5.39
C LEU A 64 -14.11 3.48 4.49
N LEU A 65 -14.50 4.65 4.99
CA LEU A 65 -14.30 5.91 4.30
C LEU A 65 -12.87 6.37 4.50
N PRO A 66 -12.16 6.78 3.43
CA PRO A 66 -10.79 7.24 3.55
C PRO A 66 -10.73 8.59 4.24
N ASP A 67 -9.76 8.76 5.14
CA ASP A 67 -9.45 10.08 5.70
C ASP A 67 -8.59 10.87 4.71
N PRO A 68 -9.10 11.96 4.13
CA PRO A 68 -8.38 12.69 3.10
C PRO A 68 -7.13 13.42 3.62
N ILE A 69 -7.12 13.83 4.88
CA ILE A 69 -6.03 14.59 5.51
C ILE A 69 -4.89 13.64 5.86
N GLU A 70 -5.20 12.54 6.54
CA GLU A 70 -4.20 11.54 6.91
C GLU A 70 -3.61 10.86 5.68
N THR A 71 -4.43 10.57 4.66
CA THR A 71 -3.96 9.99 3.40
C THR A 71 -2.96 10.92 2.71
N LEU A 72 -3.24 12.23 2.66
CA LEU A 72 -2.31 13.18 2.05
C LEU A 72 -0.99 13.29 2.83
N LYS A 73 -1.04 13.30 4.16
CA LYS A 73 0.17 13.31 5.01
C LYS A 73 1.04 12.07 4.77
N ALA A 74 0.42 10.89 4.83
CA ALA A 74 1.13 9.63 4.60
C ALA A 74 1.71 9.55 3.19
N ALA A 75 0.95 9.94 2.17
CA ALA A 75 1.43 9.97 0.80
C ALA A 75 2.64 10.89 0.64
N GLY A 76 2.60 12.10 1.23
CA GLY A 76 3.71 13.04 1.18
C GLY A 76 5.00 12.47 1.78
N GLU A 77 4.89 11.76 2.90
CA GLU A 77 6.04 11.16 3.58
C GLU A 77 6.57 9.93 2.83
N LEU A 78 5.69 9.06 2.35
CA LEU A 78 6.05 7.86 1.57
C LEU A 78 6.75 8.22 0.25
N VAL A 79 6.32 9.30 -0.41
CA VAL A 79 6.97 9.80 -1.63
C VAL A 79 8.39 10.29 -1.33
N LYS A 80 8.63 10.98 -0.20
CA LYS A 80 9.99 11.39 0.20
C LYS A 80 10.89 10.18 0.47
N GLN A 81 10.32 9.10 0.99
CA GLN A 81 11.03 7.84 1.25
C GLN A 81 11.21 6.96 0.00
N GLY A 82 10.84 7.46 -1.19
CA GLY A 82 11.00 6.74 -2.47
C GLY A 82 10.01 5.60 -2.68
N SER A 83 8.84 5.63 -2.03
CA SER A 83 7.78 4.63 -2.22
C SER A 83 6.71 5.11 -3.19
N TRP A 84 6.27 4.22 -4.07
CA TRP A 84 5.13 4.42 -4.98
C TRP A 84 3.83 3.90 -4.33
N CYS A 85 3.23 4.70 -3.44
CA CYS A 85 1.84 4.63 -2.95
C CYS A 85 0.64 5.06 -3.87
N CYS A 86 -0.15 4.14 -4.43
CA CYS A 86 -1.42 4.46 -5.08
C CYS A 86 -2.53 4.73 -4.04
N PRO A 87 -3.09 5.95 -3.90
CA PRO A 87 -4.18 6.21 -2.97
C PRO A 87 -5.51 5.65 -3.49
N THR A 88 -6.35 5.14 -2.59
CA THR A 88 -7.68 4.59 -2.92
C THR A 88 -8.60 5.66 -3.53
N ALA A 89 -8.88 5.50 -4.83
CA ALA A 89 -9.91 6.00 -5.75
C ALA A 89 -10.64 7.36 -5.55
N ALA A 90 -10.87 7.87 -4.33
CA ALA A 90 -11.60 9.13 -4.16
C ALA A 90 -10.73 10.38 -4.42
N GLN A 91 -9.40 10.26 -4.48
CA GLN A 91 -8.47 11.39 -4.55
C GLN A 91 -7.52 11.35 -5.77
N THR A 92 -7.92 10.66 -6.84
CA THR A 92 -6.95 10.08 -7.79
C THR A 92 -6.86 10.79 -9.15
N ARG A 93 -6.75 12.13 -9.21
CA ARG A 93 -6.40 12.81 -10.48
C ARG A 93 -4.95 13.31 -10.56
N TYR A 94 -4.30 13.61 -9.42
CA TYR A 94 -2.94 14.15 -9.40
C TYR A 94 -1.84 13.10 -9.14
N CYS A 95 -2.11 12.04 -8.36
CA CYS A 95 -1.09 11.02 -8.07
C CYS A 95 -0.69 10.20 -9.30
N VAL A 96 -1.64 9.65 -10.07
CA VAL A 96 -1.30 8.69 -11.16
C VAL A 96 -0.41 9.30 -12.26
N ASN A 97 -0.61 10.59 -12.58
CA ASN A 97 0.09 11.25 -13.68
C ASN A 97 1.51 11.72 -13.31
N GLY A 98 1.76 12.10 -12.04
CA GLY A 98 3.12 12.38 -11.58
C GLY A 98 3.99 11.12 -11.55
N TRP A 99 3.36 9.96 -11.40
CA TRP A 99 4.02 8.72 -11.04
C TRP A 99 4.41 7.89 -12.24
N LYS A 100 3.58 7.89 -13.31
CA LYS A 100 4.01 7.37 -14.61
C LYS A 100 5.29 8.05 -15.11
N LYS A 101 5.47 9.35 -14.83
CA LYS A 101 6.70 10.08 -15.20
C LYS A 101 7.92 9.73 -14.34
N LEU A 102 7.72 9.30 -13.09
CA LEU A 102 8.81 8.89 -12.19
C LEU A 102 9.21 7.42 -12.41
N ALA A 103 8.23 6.55 -12.65
CA ALA A 103 8.46 5.14 -12.95
C ALA A 103 9.10 4.92 -14.33
N ALA A 104 8.82 5.78 -15.33
CA ALA A 104 9.41 5.71 -16.66
C ALA A 104 10.87 6.24 -16.75
N ARG A 105 11.48 6.61 -15.61
CA ARG A 105 12.87 7.11 -15.53
C ARG A 105 13.84 6.08 -14.93
N GLN A 106 13.40 4.84 -14.74
CA GLN A 106 14.21 3.72 -14.25
C GLN A 106 14.15 2.56 -15.23
#